data_AF-A0A519YTL5-F1
#
_entry.id   AF-A0A519YTL5-F1
#
_cell.length_a   1.000
_cell.length_b   1.000
_cell.length_c   1.000
_cell.angle_alpha   90.00
_cell.angle_beta   90.00
_cell.angle_gamma   90.00
#
_symmetry.space_group_name_H-M   'P 1'
#
loop_
_entity.id
_entity.type
_entity.pdbx_description
1 polymer ?
#
loop_
_entity_poly.entity_id
_entity_poly.type
_entity_poly.pdbx_seq_one_letter_code
_entity_poly.pdbx_strand_id
1 'polypeptide(L)'
;MKRFLLLLGVLTTFSFSIQAQGLNNLWQLGYASYDGLPYGGTNIDFSTGTANVYYQNRAMEFGRTHANITDSNGQLLFYSNGYYIADRTGDTLQNGTGLNPSTYTSWYPDGLHIQQANLILPKPASSNLFYLFHSTIDNDFISLPAAKYLYLTTIDMTLNGGFGGVVTKNKILLEDQLNVGKITSVKHANGRDWWVFCHKANSSSFYRFLVSPDGVSSPVIQNIGINRPPDVGQAVFSPNGNYFAYYDTNHRLEIMEFDRCSGLLSNPTLVVINDSTFGGGVAFSPNSN
;
A
#
# COMPACT_ATOMS: atom_id res chain seq x y z
N MET A 1 50.71 0.95 48.91
CA MET A 1 49.66 0.01 48.45
C MET A 1 48.52 0.83 47.87
N LYS A 2 48.37 0.87 46.54
CA LYS A 2 47.31 1.64 45.85
C LYS A 2 46.03 0.80 45.83
N ARG A 3 44.94 1.32 46.39
CA ARG A 3 43.61 0.68 46.35
C ARG A 3 42.87 1.20 45.10
N PHE A 4 42.56 0.32 44.16
CA PHE A 4 41.65 0.59 43.06
C PHE A 4 40.22 0.33 43.54
N LEU A 5 39.36 1.35 43.52
CA LEU A 5 37.91 1.18 43.62
C LEU A 5 37.36 0.91 42.21
N LEU A 6 36.75 -0.25 42.02
CA LEU A 6 36.02 -0.59 40.80
C LEU A 6 34.56 -0.14 41.00
N LEU A 7 34.14 0.92 40.29
CA LEU A 7 32.73 1.34 40.25
C LEU A 7 32.02 0.50 39.17
N LEU A 8 31.10 -0.36 39.58
CA LEU A 8 30.26 -1.15 38.67
C LEU A 8 29.01 -0.33 38.32
N GLY A 9 29.00 0.27 37.12
CA GLY A 9 27.83 0.98 36.60
C GLY A 9 26.80 -0.02 36.05
N VAL A 10 25.62 -0.08 36.67
CA VAL A 10 24.48 -0.86 36.16
C VAL A 10 23.86 -0.09 35.00
N LEU A 11 24.06 -0.58 33.78
CA LEU A 11 23.42 -0.06 32.57
C LEU A 11 22.00 -0.61 32.49
N THR A 12 20.99 0.13 32.96
CA THR A 12 19.59 -0.23 32.77
C THR A 12 19.19 0.05 31.32
N THR A 13 19.12 -1.00 30.50
CA THR A 13 18.52 -0.93 29.16
C THR A 13 17.01 -0.76 29.29
N PHE A 14 16.52 0.47 29.22
CA PHE A 14 15.11 0.72 28.97
C PHE A 14 14.79 0.26 27.54
N SER A 15 14.04 -0.84 27.43
CA SER A 15 13.43 -1.24 26.17
C SER A 15 12.32 -0.24 25.88
N PHE A 16 12.59 0.74 25.04
CA PHE A 16 11.51 1.53 24.43
C PHE A 16 10.81 0.63 23.42
N SER A 17 9.61 0.16 23.76
CA SER A 17 8.67 -0.38 22.78
C SER A 17 8.32 0.75 21.82
N ILE A 18 8.96 0.79 20.66
CA ILE A 18 8.62 1.74 19.60
C ILE A 18 7.24 1.35 19.08
N GLN A 19 6.20 2.02 19.59
CA GLN A 19 4.83 1.91 19.08
C GLN A 19 4.70 2.72 17.79
N ALA A 20 5.16 2.14 16.69
CA ALA A 20 4.84 2.61 15.33
C ALA A 20 3.88 1.64 14.61
N GLN A 21 3.25 0.72 15.36
CA GLN A 21 2.49 -0.40 14.78
C GLN A 21 1.07 -0.02 14.35
N GLY A 22 0.49 1.08 14.84
CA GLY A 22 -0.93 1.39 14.66
C GLY A 22 -1.39 1.54 13.20
N LEU A 23 -0.60 2.21 12.35
CA LEU A 23 -1.03 2.76 11.05
C LEU A 23 -1.67 1.76 10.07
N ASN A 24 -1.34 0.47 10.19
CA ASN A 24 -1.81 -0.60 9.29
C ASN A 24 -2.34 -1.84 10.03
N ASN A 25 -2.70 -1.70 11.31
CA ASN A 25 -3.20 -2.80 12.13
C ASN A 25 -4.69 -3.06 11.93
N LEU A 26 -5.43 -2.11 11.37
CA LEU A 26 -6.85 -2.27 11.07
C LEU A 26 -7.01 -2.69 9.61
N TRP A 27 -7.53 -3.89 9.39
CA TRP A 27 -7.89 -4.37 8.05
C TRP A 27 -9.39 -4.25 7.87
N GLN A 28 -9.79 -3.40 6.93
CA GLN A 28 -11.19 -3.20 6.58
C GLN A 28 -11.55 -4.08 5.37
N LEU A 29 -12.65 -4.82 5.51
CA LEU A 29 -13.21 -5.71 4.50
C LEU A 29 -14.71 -5.47 4.40
N GLY A 30 -15.33 -5.71 3.25
CA GLY A 30 -16.79 -5.62 3.13
C GLY A 30 -17.28 -5.34 1.71
N TYR A 31 -18.40 -5.95 1.37
CA TYR A 31 -19.21 -5.71 0.16
C TYR A 31 -20.67 -6.05 0.49
N ALA A 32 -21.61 -5.71 -0.40
CA ALA A 32 -23.04 -6.01 -0.23
C ALA A 32 -23.63 -5.42 1.05
N SER A 33 -23.44 -4.12 1.27
CA SER A 33 -23.88 -3.44 2.49
C SER A 33 -25.40 -3.41 2.67
N TYR A 34 -26.14 -3.58 1.58
CA TYR A 34 -27.61 -3.65 1.56
C TYR A 34 -28.18 -4.86 2.33
N ASP A 35 -27.41 -5.93 2.53
CA ASP A 35 -27.86 -7.14 3.24
C ASP A 35 -27.77 -7.03 4.78
N GLY A 36 -27.20 -5.93 5.30
CA GLY A 36 -26.99 -5.72 6.73
C GLY A 36 -25.93 -6.66 7.33
N LEU A 37 -25.64 -6.52 8.63
CA LEU A 37 -24.57 -7.28 9.30
C LEU A 37 -24.85 -8.80 9.25
N PRO A 38 -23.84 -9.66 8.99
CA PRO A 38 -22.40 -9.35 8.94
C PRO A 38 -21.87 -8.87 7.59
N TYR A 39 -22.74 -8.73 6.56
CA TYR A 39 -22.38 -8.16 5.26
C TYR A 39 -22.19 -6.64 5.37
N GLY A 40 -21.62 -6.02 4.33
CA GLY A 40 -21.28 -4.60 4.32
C GLY A 40 -19.96 -4.23 5.00
N GLY A 41 -19.63 -4.83 6.16
CA GLY A 41 -18.35 -4.51 6.80
C GLY A 41 -17.86 -5.44 7.91
N THR A 42 -16.68 -6.00 7.68
CA THR A 42 -15.86 -6.72 8.67
C THR A 42 -14.56 -5.96 8.89
N ASN A 43 -14.17 -5.82 10.15
CA ASN A 43 -12.87 -5.31 10.54
C ASN A 43 -12.08 -6.42 11.22
N ILE A 44 -10.80 -6.51 10.90
CA ILE A 44 -9.83 -7.34 11.62
C ILE A 44 -8.76 -6.40 12.17
N ASP A 45 -8.72 -6.23 13.49
CA ASP A 45 -7.78 -5.35 14.17
C ASP A 45 -6.69 -6.17 14.88
N PHE A 46 -5.42 -5.86 14.56
CA PHE A 46 -4.23 -6.48 15.13
C PHE A 46 -3.54 -5.60 16.19
N SER A 47 -4.18 -4.51 16.65
CA SER A 47 -3.63 -3.57 17.64
C SER A 47 -3.17 -4.21 18.95
N THR A 48 -3.75 -5.36 19.30
CA THR A 48 -3.41 -6.13 20.51
C THR A 48 -2.36 -7.23 20.29
N GLY A 49 -1.85 -7.38 19.05
CA GLY A 49 -0.98 -8.49 18.66
C GLY A 49 -1.73 -9.78 18.31
N THR A 50 -3.04 -9.83 18.50
CA THR A 50 -3.93 -10.91 18.06
C THR A 50 -5.07 -10.34 17.22
N ALA A 51 -5.60 -11.13 16.28
CA ALA A 51 -6.73 -10.72 15.45
C ALA A 51 -8.00 -10.54 16.29
N ASN A 52 -8.49 -9.31 16.38
CA ASN A 52 -9.80 -8.98 16.91
C ASN A 52 -10.76 -8.73 15.73
N VAL A 53 -11.77 -9.58 15.58
CA VAL A 53 -12.75 -9.47 14.48
C VAL A 53 -14.03 -8.84 15.00
N TYR A 54 -14.50 -7.78 14.35
CA TYR A 54 -15.78 -7.14 14.65
C TYR A 54 -16.46 -6.64 13.38
N TYR A 55 -17.78 -6.47 13.46
CA TYR A 55 -18.59 -6.05 12.32
C TYR A 55 -19.02 -4.59 12.49
N GLN A 56 -19.02 -3.85 11.39
CA GLN A 56 -19.52 -2.48 11.35
C GLN A 56 -20.25 -2.27 10.04
N ASN A 57 -21.35 -1.52 10.08
CA ASN A 57 -21.98 -1.12 8.84
C ASN A 57 -21.04 -0.19 8.06
N ARG A 58 -20.86 -0.45 6.77
CA ARG A 58 -20.02 0.36 5.90
C ARG A 58 -20.75 0.52 4.56
N ALA A 59 -21.01 1.77 4.19
CA ALA A 59 -21.67 2.09 2.93
C ALA A 59 -20.75 1.80 1.72
N MET A 60 -19.47 2.16 1.81
CA MET A 60 -18.49 1.90 0.75
C MET A 60 -18.25 0.40 0.58
N GLU A 61 -18.42 -0.10 -0.64
CA GLU A 61 -18.05 -1.46 -1.00
C GLU A 61 -16.59 -1.55 -1.42
N PHE A 62 -15.97 -2.70 -1.16
CA PHE A 62 -14.63 -3.03 -1.60
C PHE A 62 -14.68 -4.17 -2.62
N GLY A 63 -14.68 -3.84 -3.92
CA GLY A 63 -14.62 -4.83 -4.98
C GLY A 63 -13.33 -5.64 -4.95
N ARG A 64 -12.18 -4.97 -5.11
CA ARG A 64 -10.82 -5.52 -4.88
C ARG A 64 -9.82 -4.43 -4.50
N THR A 65 -9.98 -3.24 -5.06
CA THR A 65 -9.18 -2.08 -4.68
C THR A 65 -9.61 -1.63 -3.30
N HIS A 66 -8.65 -1.53 -2.39
CA HIS A 66 -8.87 -1.03 -1.06
C HIS A 66 -7.56 -0.50 -0.47
N ALA A 67 -7.65 0.61 0.26
CA ALA A 67 -6.64 1.01 1.24
C ALA A 67 -7.32 1.82 2.36
N ASN A 68 -6.89 1.61 3.59
CA ASN A 68 -7.26 2.42 4.75
C ASN A 68 -5.99 2.82 5.50
N ILE A 69 -6.08 3.88 6.31
CA ILE A 69 -5.02 4.25 7.23
C ILE A 69 -5.61 4.70 8.56
N THR A 70 -4.94 4.37 9.65
CA THR A 70 -5.28 4.83 11.00
C THR A 70 -4.28 5.87 11.48
N ASP A 71 -4.61 6.54 12.58
CA ASP A 71 -3.63 7.30 13.35
C ASP A 71 -2.71 6.37 14.16
N SER A 72 -1.81 6.98 14.94
CA SER A 72 -0.90 6.26 15.84
C SER A 72 -1.61 5.51 16.96
N ASN A 73 -2.86 5.87 17.27
CA ASN A 73 -3.70 5.23 18.29
C ASN A 73 -4.55 4.09 17.70
N GLY A 74 -4.44 3.81 16.39
CA GLY A 74 -5.24 2.80 15.71
C GLY A 74 -6.63 3.28 15.30
N GLN A 75 -6.95 4.57 15.43
CA GLN A 75 -8.23 5.12 14.99
C GLN A 75 -8.22 5.37 13.48
N LEU A 76 -9.23 4.87 12.78
CA LEU A 76 -9.40 5.11 11.34
C LEU A 76 -9.37 6.61 11.02
N LEU A 77 -8.61 6.99 10.00
CA LEU A 77 -8.59 8.36 9.48
C LEU A 77 -9.45 8.48 8.23
N PHE A 78 -9.14 7.68 7.21
CA PHE A 78 -9.85 7.62 5.94
C PHE A 78 -9.51 6.32 5.19
N TYR A 79 -10.30 6.03 4.16
CA TYR A 79 -10.12 4.85 3.32
C TYR A 79 -10.71 5.07 1.91
N SER A 80 -10.34 4.21 0.95
CA SER A 80 -10.77 4.33 -0.44
C SER A 80 -10.87 2.99 -1.14
N ASN A 81 -11.91 2.84 -1.96
CA ASN A 81 -12.15 1.71 -2.87
C ASN A 81 -11.66 1.97 -4.31
N GLY A 82 -10.94 3.07 -4.54
CA GLY A 82 -10.48 3.49 -5.86
C GLY A 82 -11.47 4.33 -6.67
N TYR A 83 -12.74 4.45 -6.25
CA TYR A 83 -13.71 5.34 -6.88
C TYR A 83 -13.83 6.69 -6.15
N TYR A 84 -13.84 6.63 -4.81
CA TYR A 84 -13.85 7.81 -3.95
C TYR A 84 -13.08 7.55 -2.65
N ILE A 85 -12.91 8.61 -1.86
CA ILE A 85 -12.30 8.56 -0.53
C ILE A 85 -13.38 8.88 0.50
N ALA A 86 -13.51 8.02 1.51
CA ALA A 86 -14.37 8.23 2.67
C ALA A 86 -13.53 8.53 3.91
N ASP A 87 -14.07 9.36 4.80
CA ASP A 87 -13.49 9.62 6.11
C ASP A 87 -13.86 8.52 7.13
N ARG A 88 -13.48 8.73 8.39
CA ARG A 88 -13.76 7.78 9.48
C ARG A 88 -15.23 7.60 9.86
N THR A 89 -16.13 8.51 9.50
CA THR A 89 -17.58 8.34 9.73
C THR A 89 -18.22 7.51 8.62
N GLY A 90 -17.49 7.29 7.52
CA GLY A 90 -17.98 6.63 6.32
C GLY A 90 -18.59 7.59 5.31
N ASP A 91 -18.61 8.89 5.62
CA ASP A 91 -19.01 9.93 4.67
C ASP A 91 -17.89 10.18 3.66
N THR A 92 -18.26 10.71 2.49
CA THR A 92 -17.26 11.10 1.50
C THR A 92 -16.40 12.23 2.04
N LEU A 93 -15.09 12.03 2.02
CA LEU A 93 -14.09 13.02 2.43
C LEU A 93 -14.31 14.33 1.66
N GLN A 94 -14.01 15.50 2.25
CA GLN A 94 -14.10 16.77 1.51
C GLN A 94 -13.26 16.70 0.22
N ASN A 95 -13.87 16.98 -0.93
CA ASN A 95 -13.27 16.78 -2.26
C ASN A 95 -12.84 15.33 -2.55
N GLY A 96 -13.45 14.31 -1.94
CA GLY A 96 -13.07 12.90 -2.05
C GLY A 96 -13.61 12.13 -3.27
N THR A 97 -14.54 12.71 -4.04
CA THR A 97 -15.13 12.09 -5.25
C THR A 97 -14.23 12.19 -6.48
N GLY A 98 -14.53 11.45 -7.55
CA GLY A 98 -13.88 11.62 -8.85
C GLY A 98 -12.42 11.18 -8.87
N LEU A 99 -12.08 10.16 -8.09
CA LEU A 99 -10.78 9.50 -8.15
C LEU A 99 -10.67 8.71 -9.46
N ASN A 100 -9.44 8.50 -9.98
CA ASN A 100 -9.17 7.65 -11.14
C ASN A 100 -10.04 7.99 -12.38
N PRO A 101 -9.81 9.13 -13.07
CA PRO A 101 -10.69 9.61 -14.13
C PRO A 101 -10.55 8.77 -15.41
N SER A 102 -11.32 7.67 -15.50
CA SER A 102 -11.34 6.78 -16.67
C SER A 102 -12.71 6.18 -16.93
N THR A 103 -12.92 5.68 -18.15
CA THR A 103 -14.13 4.94 -18.53
C THR A 103 -14.32 3.69 -17.67
N TYR A 104 -13.24 2.99 -17.36
CA TYR A 104 -13.30 1.82 -16.47
C TYR A 104 -13.85 2.19 -15.10
N THR A 105 -13.33 3.25 -14.47
CA THR A 105 -13.80 3.71 -13.16
C THR A 105 -15.29 4.03 -13.16
N SER A 106 -15.79 4.65 -14.23
CA SER A 106 -17.22 4.95 -14.39
C SER A 106 -18.12 3.70 -14.47
N TRP A 107 -17.58 2.54 -14.88
CA TRP A 107 -18.31 1.28 -14.89
C TRP A 107 -18.36 0.58 -13.53
N TYR A 108 -17.54 1.01 -12.57
CA TYR A 108 -17.43 0.40 -11.24
C TYR A 108 -17.60 1.45 -10.14
N PRO A 109 -18.80 2.08 -10.03
CA PRO A 109 -19.07 3.11 -9.02
C PRO A 109 -18.96 2.60 -7.57
N ASP A 110 -19.18 1.29 -7.38
CA ASP A 110 -19.14 0.65 -6.06
C ASP A 110 -17.71 0.25 -5.63
N GLY A 111 -16.72 0.36 -6.52
CA GLY A 111 -15.31 0.11 -6.20
C GLY A 111 -14.58 -0.67 -7.28
N LEU A 112 -13.31 -0.36 -7.50
CA LEU A 112 -12.54 -0.93 -8.60
C LEU A 112 -12.21 -2.42 -8.38
N HIS A 113 -12.23 -3.21 -9.45
CA HIS A 113 -11.91 -4.65 -9.41
C HIS A 113 -10.43 -4.92 -9.70
N ILE A 114 -9.54 -4.09 -9.14
CA ILE A 114 -8.09 -4.15 -9.35
C ILE A 114 -7.41 -4.42 -8.01
N GLN A 115 -6.53 -5.40 -7.93
CA GLN A 115 -5.80 -5.68 -6.69
C GLN A 115 -4.65 -4.69 -6.50
N GLN A 116 -4.45 -4.18 -5.28
CA GLN A 116 -3.36 -3.25 -4.95
C GLN A 116 -3.30 -2.01 -5.87
N ALA A 117 -4.48 -1.47 -6.24
CA ALA A 117 -4.60 -0.25 -7.03
C ALA A 117 -4.60 1.02 -6.19
N ASN A 118 -4.62 0.90 -4.86
CA ASN A 118 -4.51 2.00 -3.91
C ASN A 118 -3.40 1.68 -2.90
N LEU A 119 -2.59 2.69 -2.57
CA LEU A 119 -1.60 2.64 -1.51
C LEU A 119 -1.60 3.99 -0.78
N ILE A 120 -1.83 3.97 0.53
CA ILE A 120 -1.82 5.17 1.37
C ILE A 120 -0.52 5.19 2.19
N LEU A 121 0.18 6.32 2.16
CA LEU A 121 1.38 6.56 2.97
C LEU A 121 1.30 7.91 3.70
N PRO A 122 1.76 8.01 4.97
CA PRO A 122 1.96 9.29 5.60
C PRO A 122 3.08 10.06 4.90
N LYS A 123 2.90 11.36 4.69
CA LYS A 123 3.99 12.22 4.20
C LYS A 123 5.05 12.33 5.29
N PRO A 124 6.32 11.96 5.03
CA PRO A 124 7.38 12.12 6.01
C PRO A 124 7.50 13.55 6.54
N ALA A 125 7.79 13.67 7.84
CA ALA A 125 7.86 14.94 8.58
C ALA A 125 6.55 15.76 8.59
N SER A 126 5.40 15.14 8.35
CA SER A 126 4.08 15.72 8.58
C SER A 126 3.23 14.78 9.43
N SER A 127 2.43 15.33 10.34
CA SER A 127 1.48 14.55 11.14
C SER A 127 0.10 14.42 10.47
N ASN A 128 -0.20 15.28 9.49
CA ASN A 128 -1.57 15.45 8.98
C ASN A 128 -1.68 15.26 7.46
N LEU A 129 -0.56 15.21 6.74
CA LEU A 129 -0.55 15.02 5.29
C LEU A 129 -0.30 13.57 4.92
N PHE A 130 -1.08 13.09 3.96
CA PHE A 130 -1.01 11.73 3.44
C PHE A 130 -1.00 11.74 1.92
N TYR A 131 -0.35 10.74 1.35
CA TYR A 131 -0.34 10.46 -0.07
C TYR A 131 -1.13 9.19 -0.35
N LEU A 132 -2.06 9.29 -1.28
CA LEU A 132 -2.70 8.16 -1.92
C LEU A 132 -2.09 7.99 -3.31
N PHE A 133 -1.33 6.92 -3.50
CA PHE A 133 -0.90 6.43 -4.80
C PHE A 133 -2.02 5.56 -5.34
N HIS A 134 -2.45 5.81 -6.57
CA HIS A 134 -3.55 5.05 -7.15
C HIS A 134 -3.46 4.94 -8.67
N SER A 135 -4.05 3.89 -9.22
CA SER A 135 -4.14 3.65 -10.66
C SER A 135 -5.46 2.97 -11.03
N THR A 136 -5.84 3.09 -12.30
CA THR A 136 -7.01 2.39 -12.88
C THR A 136 -6.64 1.81 -14.24
N ILE A 137 -7.60 1.20 -14.93
CA ILE A 137 -7.46 0.86 -16.35
C ILE A 137 -7.87 2.09 -17.16
N ASP A 138 -6.90 2.66 -17.86
CA ASP A 138 -7.02 3.89 -18.66
C ASP A 138 -6.10 3.87 -19.89
N ASN A 139 -5.65 2.69 -20.29
CA ASN A 139 -5.07 2.47 -21.62
C ASN A 139 -6.16 2.45 -22.71
N ASP A 140 -5.73 2.47 -23.97
CA ASP A 140 -6.57 2.69 -25.15
C ASP A 140 -7.59 1.58 -25.49
N PHE A 141 -7.86 0.62 -24.60
CA PHE A 141 -8.78 -0.55 -24.73
C PHE A 141 -8.57 -1.44 -25.97
N ILE A 142 -7.73 -1.04 -26.92
CA ILE A 142 -7.31 -1.82 -28.09
C ILE A 142 -6.21 -2.82 -27.68
N SER A 143 -5.45 -2.49 -26.64
CA SER A 143 -4.44 -3.34 -26.02
C SER A 143 -4.98 -4.08 -24.79
N LEU A 144 -4.26 -5.11 -24.32
CA LEU A 144 -4.58 -5.79 -23.06
C LEU A 144 -4.72 -4.77 -21.90
N PRO A 145 -5.66 -4.97 -20.94
CA PRO A 145 -5.92 -4.00 -19.88
C PRO A 145 -4.65 -3.61 -19.12
N ALA A 146 -4.34 -2.31 -19.10
CA ALA A 146 -3.14 -1.75 -18.48
C ALA A 146 -3.47 -0.39 -17.84
N ALA A 147 -2.64 0.00 -16.88
CA ALA A 147 -2.67 1.36 -16.35
C ALA A 147 -1.73 2.22 -17.20
N LYS A 148 -2.23 3.33 -17.74
CA LYS A 148 -1.46 4.37 -18.42
C LYS A 148 -0.83 5.35 -17.43
N TYR A 149 -1.49 5.58 -16.29
CA TYR A 149 -1.03 6.53 -15.30
C TYR A 149 -0.90 5.90 -13.90
N LEU A 150 0.17 6.31 -13.21
CA LEU A 150 0.20 6.29 -11.74
C LEU A 150 -0.16 7.68 -11.26
N TYR A 151 -1.23 7.79 -10.48
CA TYR A 151 -1.69 9.03 -9.90
C TYR A 151 -1.23 9.18 -8.45
N LEU A 152 -1.09 10.44 -8.05
CA LEU A 152 -0.87 10.87 -6.67
C LEU A 152 -2.00 11.82 -6.25
N THR A 153 -2.63 11.50 -5.14
CA THR A 153 -3.61 12.35 -4.46
C THR A 153 -3.08 12.71 -3.07
N THR A 154 -3.12 13.99 -2.69
CA THR A 154 -2.66 14.47 -1.38
C THR A 154 -3.88 14.78 -0.51
N ILE A 155 -3.89 14.22 0.69
CA ILE A 155 -4.94 14.37 1.70
C ILE A 155 -4.37 15.15 2.89
N ASP A 156 -5.14 16.10 3.40
CA ASP A 156 -4.84 16.85 4.62
C ASP A 156 -5.94 16.63 5.66
N MET A 157 -5.56 16.00 6.77
CA MET A 157 -6.48 15.66 7.86
C MET A 157 -6.83 16.86 8.76
N THR A 158 -6.21 18.03 8.57
CA THR A 158 -6.61 19.26 9.30
C THR A 158 -7.87 19.91 8.74
N LEU A 159 -8.26 19.54 7.51
CA LEU A 159 -9.42 20.10 6.84
C LEU A 159 -10.74 19.55 7.42
N ASN A 160 -11.85 20.19 7.03
CA ASN A 160 -13.20 19.79 7.41
C ASN A 160 -13.38 19.49 8.91
N GLY A 161 -12.84 20.34 9.80
CA GLY A 161 -12.96 20.15 11.25
C GLY A 161 -12.27 18.89 11.80
N GLY A 162 -11.25 18.37 11.10
CA GLY A 162 -10.54 17.15 11.51
C GLY A 162 -11.10 15.86 10.90
N PHE A 163 -12.04 15.96 9.94
CA PHE A 163 -12.45 14.83 9.09
C PHE A 163 -11.60 14.71 7.83
N GLY A 164 -10.84 15.76 7.50
CA GLY A 164 -9.88 15.76 6.40
C GLY A 164 -10.48 16.14 5.04
N GLY A 165 -9.59 16.35 4.08
CA GLY A 165 -9.95 16.76 2.73
C GLY A 165 -8.83 16.54 1.71
N VAL A 166 -9.23 16.37 0.44
CA VAL A 166 -8.29 16.26 -0.67
C VAL A 166 -7.79 17.64 -1.09
N VAL A 167 -6.47 17.82 -1.06
CA VAL A 167 -5.78 19.07 -1.44
C VAL A 167 -5.39 19.07 -2.91
N THR A 168 -4.79 17.97 -3.38
CA THR A 168 -4.46 17.76 -4.80
C THR A 168 -4.97 16.40 -5.21
N LYS A 169 -5.68 16.29 -6.34
CA LYS A 169 -6.33 15.05 -6.76
C LYS A 169 -5.83 14.60 -8.14
N ASN A 170 -5.65 13.30 -8.33
CA ASN A 170 -5.32 12.69 -9.61
C ASN A 170 -4.10 13.34 -10.30
N LYS A 171 -3.09 13.79 -9.54
CA LYS A 171 -1.87 14.34 -10.13
C LYS A 171 -1.13 13.20 -10.82
N ILE A 172 -0.89 13.29 -12.13
CA ILE A 172 -0.10 12.29 -12.85
C ILE A 172 1.33 12.34 -12.30
N LEU A 173 1.76 11.23 -11.69
CA LEU A 173 3.11 11.04 -11.17
C LEU A 173 4.01 10.33 -12.20
N LEU A 174 3.42 9.42 -12.98
CA LEU A 174 4.06 8.69 -14.06
C LEU A 174 3.04 8.41 -15.17
N GLU A 175 3.46 8.59 -16.43
CA GLU A 175 2.73 8.19 -17.63
C GLU A 175 3.60 7.18 -18.40
N ASP A 176 3.16 5.92 -18.43
CA ASP A 176 3.76 4.82 -19.21
C ASP A 176 2.75 3.65 -19.25
N GLN A 177 3.06 2.56 -19.95
CA GLN A 177 2.27 1.34 -19.90
C GLN A 177 2.64 0.52 -18.66
N LEU A 178 1.83 0.60 -17.61
CA LEU A 178 2.04 -0.06 -16.32
C LEU A 178 1.16 -1.31 -16.19
N ASN A 179 1.67 -2.30 -15.45
CA ASN A 179 0.84 -3.37 -14.93
C ASN A 179 -0.23 -2.76 -14.01
N VAL A 180 -1.45 -3.27 -14.11
CA VAL A 180 -2.57 -2.75 -13.32
C VAL A 180 -2.39 -3.16 -11.87
N GLY A 181 -2.41 -2.20 -10.95
CA GLY A 181 -2.25 -2.45 -9.53
C GLY A 181 -0.82 -2.82 -9.15
N LYS A 182 -0.66 -3.73 -8.18
CA LYS A 182 0.63 -4.11 -7.57
C LYS A 182 1.46 -2.90 -7.11
N ILE A 183 0.78 -1.81 -6.75
CA ILE A 183 1.39 -0.65 -6.13
C ILE A 183 1.72 -1.05 -4.70
N THR A 184 3.00 -0.98 -4.35
CA THR A 184 3.45 -1.42 -3.03
C THR A 184 4.60 -0.55 -2.53
N SER A 185 4.93 -0.68 -1.25
CA SER A 185 5.97 0.13 -0.63
C SER A 185 6.67 -0.57 0.50
N VAL A 186 7.82 -0.02 0.86
CA VAL A 186 8.62 -0.44 2.00
C VAL A 186 9.33 0.76 2.58
N LYS A 187 9.55 0.75 3.90
CA LYS A 187 10.25 1.84 4.58
C LYS A 187 11.72 1.88 4.14
N HIS A 188 12.24 3.07 3.86
CA HIS A 188 13.66 3.29 3.65
C HIS A 188 14.44 2.87 4.91
N ALA A 189 15.71 2.49 4.75
CA ALA A 189 16.60 2.12 5.85
C ALA A 189 16.79 3.23 6.91
N ASN A 190 16.40 4.47 6.61
CA ASN A 190 16.49 5.59 7.54
C ASN A 190 15.31 5.63 8.54
N GLY A 191 14.35 4.71 8.40
CA GLY A 191 13.22 4.57 9.31
C GLY A 191 12.16 5.66 9.20
N ARG A 192 12.27 6.58 8.23
CA ARG A 192 11.35 7.72 8.05
C ARG A 192 10.71 7.74 6.67
N ASP A 193 11.54 7.61 5.63
CA ASP A 193 11.14 7.75 4.24
C ASP A 193 10.59 6.42 3.69
N TRP A 194 9.97 6.45 2.52
CA TRP A 194 9.39 5.26 1.88
C TRP A 194 9.90 5.08 0.47
N TRP A 195 10.10 3.83 0.08
CA TRP A 195 10.18 3.44 -1.32
C TRP A 195 8.80 3.01 -1.80
N VAL A 196 8.36 3.51 -2.95
CA VAL A 196 7.12 3.09 -3.63
C VAL A 196 7.47 2.45 -4.96
N PHE A 197 6.84 1.33 -5.28
CA PHE A 197 7.10 0.52 -6.46
C PHE A 197 5.84 0.30 -7.30
N CYS A 198 6.02 0.30 -8.62
CA CYS A 198 5.09 -0.26 -9.59
C CYS A 198 5.87 -0.90 -10.75
N HIS A 199 5.21 -1.70 -11.58
CA HIS A 199 5.87 -2.46 -12.65
C HIS A 199 5.38 -1.99 -14.02
N LYS A 200 6.30 -1.85 -14.98
CA LYS A 200 5.97 -1.53 -16.37
C LYS A 200 5.49 -2.79 -17.10
N ALA A 201 4.32 -2.75 -17.73
CA ALA A 201 3.81 -3.88 -18.48
C ALA A 201 4.72 -4.25 -19.68
N ASN A 202 4.71 -5.52 -20.07
CA ASN A 202 5.49 -6.11 -21.17
C ASN A 202 7.01 -5.88 -21.04
N SER A 203 7.53 -5.83 -19.81
CA SER A 203 8.94 -5.59 -19.53
C SER A 203 9.40 -6.31 -18.26
N SER A 204 10.68 -6.21 -17.92
CA SER A 204 11.22 -6.56 -16.60
C SER A 204 11.51 -5.31 -15.75
N SER A 205 10.86 -4.19 -16.09
CA SER A 205 11.18 -2.87 -15.55
C SER A 205 10.30 -2.53 -14.35
N PHE A 206 10.95 -2.29 -13.22
CA PHE A 206 10.33 -1.71 -12.03
C PHE A 206 10.60 -0.21 -11.97
N TYR A 207 9.54 0.56 -11.75
CA TYR A 207 9.65 1.95 -11.33
C TYR A 207 9.74 2.00 -9.81
N ARG A 208 10.64 2.85 -9.30
CA ARG A 208 10.71 3.19 -7.88
C ARG A 208 10.70 4.70 -7.68
N PHE A 209 10.08 5.11 -6.58
CA PHE A 209 10.01 6.50 -6.12
C PHE A 209 10.44 6.57 -4.66
N LEU A 210 11.17 7.63 -4.31
CA LEU A 210 11.44 7.97 -2.92
C LEU A 210 10.39 8.97 -2.43
N VAL A 211 9.72 8.64 -1.33
CA VAL A 211 8.84 9.55 -0.60
C VAL A 211 9.60 10.08 0.62
N SER A 212 9.88 11.38 0.64
CA SER A 212 10.65 12.07 1.68
C SER A 212 9.89 13.31 2.18
N PRO A 213 10.44 14.08 3.14
CA PRO A 213 9.87 15.37 3.54
C PRO A 213 9.71 16.35 2.37
N ASP A 214 10.52 16.24 1.33
CA ASP A 214 10.49 17.10 0.15
C ASP A 214 9.39 16.70 -0.87
N GLY A 215 8.72 15.58 -0.63
CA GLY A 215 7.65 15.05 -1.48
C GLY A 215 8.02 13.71 -2.12
N VAL A 216 7.51 13.48 -3.33
CA VAL A 216 7.76 12.26 -4.11
C VAL A 216 8.78 12.57 -5.20
N SER A 217 9.86 11.79 -5.28
CA SER A 217 10.91 11.96 -6.29
C SER A 217 10.42 11.67 -7.71
N SER A 218 11.21 12.06 -8.71
CA SER A 218 11.07 11.50 -10.06
C SER A 218 11.28 9.97 -10.05
N PRO A 219 10.65 9.24 -10.98
CA PRO A 219 10.82 7.79 -11.08
C PRO A 219 12.26 7.41 -11.43
N VAL A 220 12.76 6.35 -10.81
CA VAL A 220 13.96 5.64 -11.23
C VAL A 220 13.56 4.26 -11.73
N ILE A 221 14.12 3.84 -12.86
CA ILE A 221 13.81 2.54 -13.48
C ILE A 221 14.94 1.56 -13.19
N GLN A 222 14.57 0.32 -12.86
CA GLN A 222 15.49 -0.81 -12.81
C GLN A 222 14.94 -1.96 -13.65
N ASN A 223 15.76 -2.49 -14.56
CA ASN A 223 15.44 -3.69 -15.34
C ASN A 223 16.01 -4.91 -14.64
N ILE A 224 15.15 -5.82 -14.15
CA ILE A 224 15.57 -7.02 -13.41
C ILE A 224 14.45 -8.06 -13.39
N GLY A 225 14.82 -9.34 -13.37
CA GLY A 225 13.86 -10.44 -13.35
C GLY A 225 13.27 -10.71 -14.73
N ILE A 226 12.13 -11.37 -14.75
CA ILE A 226 11.47 -11.81 -15.99
C ILE A 226 10.66 -10.70 -16.66
N ASN A 227 10.41 -10.85 -17.97
CA ASN A 227 9.47 -9.99 -18.68
C ASN A 227 8.02 -10.38 -18.33
N ARG A 228 7.22 -9.40 -17.90
CA ARG A 228 5.84 -9.62 -17.45
C ARG A 228 4.85 -8.91 -18.36
N PRO A 229 3.98 -9.63 -19.09
CA PRO A 229 2.83 -9.01 -19.75
C PRO A 229 1.83 -8.49 -18.69
N PRO A 230 0.77 -7.76 -19.12
CA PRO A 230 -0.40 -7.49 -18.28
C PRO A 230 -0.86 -8.72 -17.49
N ASP A 231 -0.80 -8.64 -16.17
CA ASP A 231 -1.08 -9.77 -15.29
C ASP A 231 -1.87 -9.37 -14.01
N VAL A 232 -2.35 -10.39 -13.29
CA VAL A 232 -3.09 -10.26 -12.02
C VAL A 232 -2.33 -10.97 -10.91
N GLY A 233 -2.51 -10.53 -9.66
CA GLY A 233 -1.77 -11.05 -8.52
C GLY A 233 -1.37 -9.93 -7.55
N GLN A 234 -0.29 -10.15 -6.81
CA GLN A 234 0.17 -9.22 -5.77
C GLN A 234 1.68 -9.06 -5.76
N ALA A 235 2.15 -7.92 -5.30
CA ALA A 235 3.54 -7.66 -4.99
C ALA A 235 3.67 -7.15 -3.55
N VAL A 236 4.65 -7.68 -2.81
CA VAL A 236 4.78 -7.38 -1.38
C VAL A 236 6.25 -7.38 -0.98
N PHE A 237 6.61 -6.47 -0.08
CA PHE A 237 7.89 -6.52 0.61
C PHE A 237 7.73 -7.31 1.91
N SER A 238 8.75 -8.09 2.24
CA SER A 238 8.90 -8.69 3.58
C SER A 238 8.86 -7.61 4.68
N PRO A 239 8.38 -7.91 5.90
CA PRO A 239 8.28 -6.91 6.97
C PRO A 239 9.62 -6.26 7.37
N ASN A 240 10.72 -7.01 7.34
CA ASN A 240 12.07 -6.46 7.53
C ASN A 240 12.55 -5.62 6.33
N GLY A 241 11.87 -5.76 5.18
CA GLY A 241 12.12 -5.08 3.92
C GLY A 241 13.38 -5.53 3.19
N ASN A 242 13.88 -6.73 3.46
CA ASN A 242 15.07 -7.26 2.77
C ASN A 242 14.73 -8.07 1.52
N TYR A 243 13.46 -8.44 1.37
CA TYR A 243 12.95 -9.19 0.22
C TYR A 243 11.74 -8.53 -0.38
N PHE A 244 11.64 -8.62 -1.70
CA PHE A 244 10.50 -8.29 -2.52
C PHE A 244 9.97 -9.56 -3.20
N ALA A 245 8.67 -9.79 -3.13
CA ALA A 245 8.03 -10.89 -3.82
C ALA A 245 7.00 -10.36 -4.81
N TYR A 246 6.99 -10.94 -6.00
CA TYR A 246 6.03 -10.67 -7.05
C TYR A 246 5.32 -11.98 -7.40
N TYR A 247 4.01 -12.01 -7.25
CA TYR A 247 3.17 -13.12 -7.65
C TYR A 247 2.26 -12.75 -8.81
N ASP A 248 2.21 -13.63 -9.81
CA ASP A 248 1.22 -13.61 -10.87
C ASP A 248 0.76 -15.01 -11.27
N THR A 249 -0.39 -15.10 -11.92
CA THR A 249 -1.00 -16.38 -12.29
C THR A 249 -0.22 -17.14 -13.37
N ASN A 250 0.62 -16.48 -14.16
CA ASN A 250 1.34 -17.10 -15.26
C ASN A 250 2.70 -17.64 -14.80
N HIS A 251 3.48 -16.84 -14.07
CA HIS A 251 4.84 -17.16 -13.66
C HIS A 251 4.96 -17.59 -12.20
N ARG A 252 3.86 -17.59 -11.45
CA ARG A 252 3.76 -17.97 -10.04
C ARG A 252 4.48 -16.97 -9.16
N LEU A 253 5.69 -17.24 -8.67
CA LEU A 253 6.34 -16.42 -7.64
C LEU A 253 7.78 -16.11 -8.03
N GLU A 254 8.14 -14.83 -8.04
CA GLU A 254 9.52 -14.38 -8.12
C GLU A 254 9.88 -13.64 -6.84
N ILE A 255 11.01 -14.00 -6.23
CA ILE A 255 11.54 -13.38 -5.01
C ILE A 255 12.86 -12.73 -5.35
N MET A 256 13.07 -11.50 -4.87
CA MET A 256 14.29 -10.72 -5.03
C MET A 256 14.75 -10.20 -3.68
N GLU A 257 16.05 -10.02 -3.53
CA GLU A 257 16.62 -9.26 -2.42
C GLU A 257 16.45 -7.76 -2.68
N PHE A 258 16.27 -6.98 -1.61
CA PHE A 258 16.09 -5.54 -1.66
C PHE A 258 17.00 -4.82 -0.67
N ASP A 259 17.82 -3.91 -1.18
CA ASP A 259 18.61 -3.01 -0.33
C ASP A 259 17.81 -1.74 -0.04
N ARG A 260 17.36 -1.59 1.21
CA ARG A 260 16.56 -0.43 1.65
C ARG A 260 17.32 0.90 1.67
N CYS A 261 18.66 0.90 1.62
CA CYS A 261 19.48 2.11 1.53
C CYS A 261 19.56 2.63 0.10
N SER A 262 19.89 1.76 -0.86
CA SER A 262 20.01 2.15 -2.27
C SER A 262 18.70 2.07 -3.04
N GLY A 263 17.73 1.32 -2.53
CA GLY A 263 16.44 0.99 -3.14
C GLY A 263 16.53 -0.04 -4.27
N LEU A 264 17.64 -0.77 -4.41
CA LEU A 264 17.88 -1.66 -5.55
C LEU A 264 17.41 -3.08 -5.26
N LEU A 265 16.78 -3.69 -6.26
CA LEU A 265 16.47 -5.13 -6.29
C LEU A 265 17.69 -5.92 -6.78
N SER A 266 17.85 -7.16 -6.32
CA SER A 266 18.92 -8.06 -6.74
C SER A 266 18.52 -9.54 -6.60
N ASN A 267 19.33 -10.45 -7.15
CA ASN A 267 19.21 -11.90 -6.96
C ASN A 267 17.79 -12.48 -7.22
N PRO A 268 17.21 -12.27 -8.42
CA PRO A 268 15.88 -12.77 -8.74
C PRO A 268 15.86 -14.30 -8.76
N THR A 269 14.92 -14.87 -8.00
CA THR A 269 14.71 -16.30 -7.87
C THR A 269 13.26 -16.62 -8.23
N LEU A 270 13.07 -17.41 -9.29
CA LEU A 270 11.75 -17.90 -9.67
C LEU A 270 11.43 -19.18 -8.89
N VAL A 271 10.30 -19.16 -8.19
CA VAL A 271 9.78 -20.28 -7.43
C VAL A 271 8.61 -20.89 -8.21
N VAL A 272 8.81 -22.10 -8.70
CA VAL A 272 7.77 -22.85 -9.40
C VAL A 272 6.80 -23.43 -8.39
N ILE A 273 5.56 -22.92 -8.40
CA ILE A 273 4.47 -23.44 -7.58
C ILE A 273 3.65 -24.41 -8.43
N ASN A 274 3.81 -25.71 -8.16
CA ASN A 274 3.09 -26.78 -8.85
C ASN A 274 1.74 -27.02 -8.17
N ASP A 275 0.79 -26.13 -8.41
CA ASP A 275 -0.61 -26.36 -8.06
C ASP A 275 -1.55 -26.14 -9.26
N SER A 276 -2.79 -26.59 -9.11
CA SER A 276 -3.84 -26.44 -10.11
C SER A 276 -4.67 -25.16 -9.92
N THR A 277 -4.26 -24.27 -9.02
CA THR A 277 -5.04 -23.07 -8.69
C THR A 277 -4.81 -21.96 -9.72
N PHE A 278 -5.93 -21.36 -10.15
CA PHE A 278 -5.97 -20.29 -11.15
C PHE A 278 -5.86 -18.88 -10.54
N GLY A 279 -5.77 -18.78 -9.22
CA GLY A 279 -5.73 -17.51 -8.50
C GLY A 279 -4.87 -17.63 -7.26
N GLY A 280 -4.24 -16.52 -6.88
CA GLY A 280 -3.38 -16.48 -5.70
C GLY A 280 -2.96 -15.06 -5.36
N GLY A 281 -2.33 -14.96 -4.21
CA GLY A 281 -1.69 -13.76 -3.70
C GLY A 281 -0.37 -14.15 -3.06
N VAL A 282 0.34 -13.14 -2.55
CA VAL A 282 1.59 -13.37 -1.83
C VAL A 282 1.62 -12.52 -0.58
N ALA A 283 2.08 -13.12 0.50
CA ALA A 283 2.29 -12.45 1.78
C ALA A 283 3.55 -13.04 2.43
N PHE A 284 4.22 -12.22 3.23
CA PHE A 284 5.27 -12.66 4.13
C PHE A 284 4.73 -12.77 5.55
N SER A 285 5.25 -13.72 6.31
CA SER A 285 5.00 -13.83 7.74
C SER A 285 5.50 -12.57 8.48
N PRO A 286 4.89 -12.16 9.61
CA PRO A 286 5.31 -10.95 10.35
C PRO A 286 6.78 -10.96 10.81
N ASN A 287 7.35 -12.14 11.03
CA ASN A 287 8.76 -12.33 11.41
C ASN A 287 9.71 -12.42 10.20
N SER A 288 9.21 -12.21 8.99
CA SER A 288 10.00 -12.23 7.73
C SER A 288 10.66 -13.59 7.43
N ASN A 289 10.05 -14.69 7.88
CA ASN A 289 10.40 -16.05 7.50
C ASN A 289 9.59 -16.54 6.29
#